data_AF-A0A1J5HU49-F1
#
_entry.id   AF-A0A1J5HU49-F1
#
_cell.length_a   1.000
_cell.length_b   1.000
_cell.length_c   1.000
_cell.angle_alpha   90.00
_cell.angle_beta   90.00
_cell.angle_gamma   90.00
#
_symmetry.space_group_name_H-M   'P 1'
#
loop_
_entity.id
_entity.type
_entity.pdbx_description
1 polymer ?
#
loop_
_entity_poly.entity_id
_entity_poly.type
_entity_poly.pdbx_seq_one_letter_code
_entity_poly.pdbx_strand_id
1 'polypeptide(L)'
;MSRRQFILTTATGVAIGLAGNPSFLHAAEEVDLAVISGEPAAATRKALEVVGGIARFMKKGQRVVIKPNMSFARTPDFAATTHPQVVVAVAQACIDAGAKEVLVLDHTLQRAELCLERAGIRDACRNMPGVHVLALQDRKFFREIRIPQGKVLERVEVLTDILDHAVLINVPVAKSHSTTGVSLGLKGLMGLIWDRESFHSQFNINQGIADLATVIKPQLTILDATRAMVSGGPGGPGDVKKPNLIIAGVDPVAVDSYGVGIVPWYGRNFKGRQVEHLLAAYQRGLGKIDVEKLKIYKGNV
;
A
#
# COMPACT_ATOMS: atom_id res chain seq x y z
N MET A 1 10.00 15.64 -52.64
CA MET A 1 10.88 16.31 -53.62
C MET A 1 10.25 17.65 -53.94
N SER A 2 10.90 18.80 -53.99
CA SER A 2 12.23 19.29 -53.62
C SER A 2 12.16 20.79 -53.90
N ARG A 3 12.83 21.64 -53.11
CA ARG A 3 13.57 22.84 -53.57
C ARG A 3 13.87 23.76 -52.40
N ARG A 4 15.16 23.87 -52.09
CA ARG A 4 15.77 25.08 -51.56
C ARG A 4 15.49 26.22 -52.53
N GLN A 5 14.38 26.93 -52.35
CA GLN A 5 14.08 28.28 -52.83
C GLN A 5 12.65 28.64 -52.42
N PHE A 6 12.44 28.89 -51.12
CA PHE A 6 11.35 29.76 -50.69
C PHE A 6 11.82 30.52 -49.44
N ILE A 7 12.59 31.55 -49.73
CA ILE A 7 12.86 32.65 -48.82
C ILE A 7 11.53 33.36 -48.54
N LEU A 8 11.33 33.69 -47.27
CA LEU A 8 10.57 34.82 -46.73
C LEU A 8 9.61 35.53 -47.69
N THR A 9 8.32 35.51 -47.35
CA THR A 9 7.54 36.74 -47.39
C THR A 9 6.50 36.78 -46.26
N THR A 10 6.53 37.92 -45.62
CA THR A 10 5.78 38.48 -44.50
C THR A 10 4.25 38.55 -44.68
N ALA A 11 3.58 38.42 -43.52
CA ALA A 11 2.55 39.31 -42.97
C ALA A 11 1.04 38.99 -43.12
N THR A 12 0.43 38.97 -41.91
CA THR A 12 -0.88 39.50 -41.50
C THR A 12 -2.17 38.76 -41.85
N GLY A 13 -2.90 38.32 -40.80
CA GLY A 13 -4.30 37.91 -40.92
C GLY A 13 -4.95 37.29 -39.66
N VAL A 14 -5.19 38.11 -38.63
CA VAL A 14 -6.31 38.08 -37.65
C VAL A 14 -6.50 36.85 -36.71
N ALA A 15 -6.51 37.17 -35.41
CA ALA A 15 -6.79 36.31 -34.26
C ALA A 15 -8.26 35.84 -34.16
N ILE A 16 -8.50 34.67 -33.56
CA ILE A 16 -9.64 34.36 -32.68
C ILE A 16 -9.23 33.26 -31.69
N GLY A 17 -9.31 33.60 -30.39
CA GLY A 17 -9.77 32.75 -29.29
C GLY A 17 -9.14 31.36 -29.07
N LEU A 18 -8.34 31.24 -28.01
CA LEU A 18 -8.79 30.67 -26.73
C LEU A 18 -7.64 30.77 -25.74
N ALA A 19 -7.81 31.62 -24.73
CA ALA A 19 -6.99 31.62 -23.53
C ALA A 19 -7.30 30.34 -22.73
N GLY A 20 -6.72 29.23 -23.15
CA GLY A 20 -6.53 28.07 -22.30
C GLY A 20 -5.14 28.16 -21.71
N ASN A 21 -5.02 28.36 -20.40
CA ASN A 21 -3.76 28.08 -19.71
C ASN A 21 -3.31 26.68 -20.15
N PRO A 22 -2.12 26.51 -20.76
CA PRO A 22 -1.55 25.19 -20.83
C PRO A 22 -1.25 24.84 -19.37
N SER A 23 -2.13 24.05 -18.76
CA SER A 23 -1.85 23.36 -17.52
C SER A 23 -0.51 22.68 -17.76
N PHE A 24 0.54 23.22 -17.16
CA PHE A 24 1.85 22.60 -17.16
C PHE A 24 1.66 21.27 -16.46
N LEU A 25 1.40 20.22 -17.23
CA LEU A 25 1.75 18.86 -16.88
C LEU A 25 3.28 18.86 -16.81
N HIS A 26 3.82 19.41 -15.72
CA HIS A 26 5.11 18.96 -15.26
C HIS A 26 4.94 17.45 -15.09
N ALA A 27 5.56 16.69 -15.98
CA ALA A 27 5.84 15.30 -15.72
C ALA A 27 6.62 15.31 -14.40
N ALA A 28 5.92 15.07 -13.29
CA ALA A 28 6.55 14.98 -11.98
C ALA A 28 7.67 13.97 -12.12
N GLU A 29 8.89 14.36 -11.76
CA GLU A 29 10.02 13.46 -11.82
C GLU A 29 9.63 12.18 -11.06
N GLU A 30 9.77 11.03 -11.70
CA GLU A 30 9.23 9.79 -11.14
C GLU A 30 9.99 9.44 -9.85
N VAL A 31 9.32 9.61 -8.71
CA VAL A 31 9.86 9.28 -7.39
C VAL A 31 9.68 7.80 -7.10
N ASP A 32 10.65 7.20 -6.41
CA ASP A 32 10.51 5.85 -5.88
C ASP A 32 9.57 5.85 -4.66
N LEU A 33 9.69 6.87 -3.79
CA LEU A 33 8.91 7.00 -2.56
C LEU A 33 8.47 8.44 -2.31
N ALA A 34 7.25 8.60 -1.83
CA ALA A 34 6.77 9.80 -1.14
C ALA A 34 6.78 9.55 0.38
N VAL A 35 7.46 10.40 1.15
CA VAL A 35 7.52 10.34 2.61
C VAL A 35 6.99 11.65 3.18
N ILE A 36 5.76 11.64 3.67
CA ILE A 36 5.07 12.85 4.12
C ILE A 36 4.82 12.78 5.62
N SER A 37 5.31 13.78 6.35
CA SER A 37 4.95 13.97 7.76
C SER A 37 3.69 14.82 7.88
N GLY A 38 2.83 14.51 8.85
CA GLY A 38 1.66 15.34 9.14
C GLY A 38 0.45 14.55 9.63
N GLU A 39 -0.70 15.21 9.65
CA GLU A 39 -1.96 14.57 10.04
C GLU A 39 -2.38 13.47 9.04
N PRO A 40 -2.93 12.33 9.51
CA PRO A 40 -3.05 11.13 8.69
C PRO A 40 -3.75 11.33 7.34
N ALA A 41 -4.86 12.04 7.30
CA ALA A 41 -5.62 12.29 6.07
C ALA A 41 -4.87 13.22 5.11
N ALA A 42 -4.30 14.31 5.63
CA ALA A 42 -3.59 15.31 4.84
C ALA A 42 -2.30 14.72 4.26
N ALA A 43 -1.52 14.02 5.09
CA ALA A 43 -0.29 13.36 4.67
C ALA A 43 -0.56 12.29 3.61
N THR A 44 -1.66 11.54 3.75
CA THR A 44 -2.07 10.55 2.73
C THR A 44 -2.42 11.21 1.40
N ARG A 45 -3.22 12.29 1.40
CA ARG A 45 -3.54 13.02 0.17
C ARG A 45 -2.30 13.58 -0.51
N LYS A 46 -1.37 14.17 0.25
CA LYS A 46 -0.12 14.68 -0.29
C LYS A 46 0.78 13.56 -0.83
N ALA A 47 0.86 12.43 -0.13
CA ALA A 47 1.61 11.28 -0.60
C ALA A 47 1.05 10.76 -1.94
N LEU A 48 -0.28 10.66 -2.08
CA LEU A 48 -0.95 10.30 -3.32
C LEU A 48 -0.63 11.28 -4.46
N GLU A 49 -0.70 12.59 -4.20
CA GLU A 49 -0.31 13.62 -5.19
C GLU A 49 1.12 13.42 -5.69
N VAL A 50 2.07 13.24 -4.76
CA VAL A 50 3.50 13.09 -5.07
C VAL A 50 3.80 11.85 -5.89
N VAL A 51 3.12 10.72 -5.64
CA VAL A 51 3.32 9.49 -6.45
C VAL A 51 2.60 9.52 -7.81
N GLY A 52 1.99 10.66 -8.18
CA GLY A 52 1.36 10.88 -9.48
C GLY A 52 -0.18 10.79 -9.48
N GLY A 53 -0.80 10.80 -8.30
CA GLY A 53 -2.25 10.73 -8.12
C GLY A 53 -2.81 9.32 -8.24
N ILE A 54 -3.99 9.11 -7.65
CA ILE A 54 -4.63 7.78 -7.61
C ILE A 54 -5.02 7.26 -9.00
N ALA A 55 -5.36 8.16 -9.93
CA ALA A 55 -5.72 7.85 -11.32
C ALA A 55 -4.56 7.25 -12.12
N ARG A 56 -3.32 7.32 -11.63
CA ARG A 56 -2.18 6.58 -12.18
C ARG A 56 -2.33 5.07 -12.03
N PHE A 57 -2.99 4.62 -10.96
CA PHE A 57 -3.05 3.21 -10.55
C PHE A 57 -4.36 2.51 -10.94
N MET A 58 -5.36 3.27 -11.38
CA MET A 58 -6.67 2.76 -11.75
C MET A 58 -7.29 3.54 -12.91
N LYS A 59 -8.19 2.88 -13.64
CA LYS A 59 -9.05 3.47 -14.66
C LYS A 59 -10.46 3.67 -14.11
N LYS A 60 -11.17 4.67 -14.65
CA LYS A 60 -12.59 4.90 -14.36
C LYS A 60 -13.40 3.62 -14.60
N GLY A 61 -14.32 3.32 -13.69
CA GLY A 61 -15.19 2.15 -13.73
C GLY A 61 -14.56 0.85 -13.20
N GLN A 62 -13.29 0.84 -12.80
CA GLN A 62 -12.69 -0.33 -12.16
C GLN A 62 -13.14 -0.50 -10.71
N ARG A 63 -13.18 -1.75 -10.27
CA ARG A 63 -13.23 -2.13 -8.85
C ARG A 63 -11.85 -1.92 -8.23
N VAL A 64 -11.81 -1.32 -7.05
CA VAL A 64 -10.59 -1.15 -6.26
C VAL A 64 -10.71 -1.94 -4.96
N VAL A 65 -9.70 -2.73 -4.63
CA VAL A 65 -9.56 -3.37 -3.33
C VAL A 65 -8.51 -2.63 -2.52
N ILE A 66 -8.90 -2.14 -1.35
CA ILE A 66 -7.99 -1.54 -0.36
C ILE A 66 -7.75 -2.57 0.73
N LYS A 67 -6.48 -2.88 1.01
CA LYS A 67 -6.08 -3.81 2.05
C LYS A 67 -5.46 -3.08 3.24
N PRO A 68 -6.22 -2.74 4.29
CA PRO A 68 -5.64 -2.22 5.54
C PRO A 68 -5.18 -3.35 6.45
N ASN A 69 -4.56 -3.01 7.59
CA ASN A 69 -4.56 -3.89 8.75
C ASN A 69 -5.82 -3.64 9.58
N MET A 70 -6.68 -4.66 9.70
CA MET A 70 -7.81 -4.67 10.63
C MET A 70 -8.03 -6.06 11.22
N SER A 71 -6.97 -6.87 11.33
CA SER A 71 -7.05 -8.27 11.75
C SER A 71 -7.24 -8.50 13.26
N PHE A 72 -7.14 -7.44 14.07
CA PHE A 72 -7.20 -7.48 15.53
C PHE A 72 -8.24 -6.49 16.04
N ALA A 73 -9.01 -6.89 17.06
CA ALA A 73 -10.02 -6.09 17.75
C ALA A 73 -9.36 -5.05 18.68
N ARG A 74 -8.64 -4.10 18.07
CA ARG A 74 -7.92 -3.02 18.73
C ARG A 74 -8.30 -1.67 18.14
N THR A 75 -8.31 -0.66 19.00
CA THR A 75 -8.40 0.74 18.56
C THR A 75 -7.11 1.17 17.85
N PRO A 76 -7.17 2.17 16.95
CA PRO A 76 -6.00 2.61 16.19
C PRO A 76 -4.79 3.03 17.04
N ASP A 77 -5.00 3.43 18.30
CA ASP A 77 -3.93 3.85 19.22
C ASP A 77 -2.92 2.73 19.55
N PHE A 78 -3.33 1.47 19.41
CA PHE A 78 -2.44 0.32 19.60
C PHE A 78 -1.45 0.13 18.44
N ALA A 79 -1.64 0.82 17.31
CA ALA A 79 -0.89 0.61 16.07
C ALA A 79 -0.87 -0.87 15.59
N ALA A 80 -1.91 -1.63 15.96
CA ALA A 80 -2.17 -2.96 15.45
C ALA A 80 -3.02 -2.94 14.16
N THR A 81 -3.75 -1.84 13.95
CA THR A 81 -4.66 -1.56 12.84
C THR A 81 -4.31 -0.24 12.15
N THR A 82 -4.61 -0.15 10.85
CA THR A 82 -4.41 1.07 10.05
C THR A 82 -5.31 2.19 10.54
N HIS A 83 -4.82 3.43 10.55
CA HIS A 83 -5.61 4.58 10.93
C HIS A 83 -6.83 4.76 10.00
N PRO A 84 -8.05 4.92 10.54
CA PRO A 84 -9.26 5.08 9.72
C PRO A 84 -9.18 6.22 8.71
N GLN A 85 -8.58 7.36 9.10
CA GLN A 85 -8.45 8.52 8.21
C GLN A 85 -7.49 8.30 7.03
N VAL A 86 -6.53 7.37 7.14
CA VAL A 86 -5.69 6.97 5.99
C VAL A 86 -6.55 6.19 5.00
N VAL A 87 -7.33 5.22 5.49
CA VAL A 87 -8.23 4.43 4.64
C VAL A 87 -9.29 5.29 3.97
N VAL A 88 -9.91 6.22 4.71
CA VAL A 88 -10.88 7.18 4.16
C VAL A 88 -10.25 8.03 3.06
N ALA A 89 -9.05 8.56 3.27
CA ALA A 89 -8.38 9.39 2.27
C ALA A 89 -8.09 8.62 0.97
N VAL A 90 -7.67 7.35 1.06
CA VAL A 90 -7.44 6.49 -0.11
C VAL A 90 -8.75 6.13 -0.79
N ALA A 91 -9.76 5.71 -0.03
CA ALA A 91 -11.07 5.33 -0.56
C ALA A 91 -11.76 6.50 -1.27
N GLN A 92 -11.72 7.70 -0.67
CA GLN A 92 -12.28 8.90 -1.27
C GLN A 92 -11.56 9.24 -2.58
N ALA A 93 -10.23 9.20 -2.59
CA ALA A 93 -9.46 9.44 -3.82
C ALA A 93 -9.87 8.46 -4.94
N CYS A 94 -10.07 7.18 -4.62
CA CYS A 94 -10.53 6.19 -5.61
C CYS A 94 -11.94 6.51 -6.15
N ILE A 95 -12.89 6.88 -5.28
CA ILE A 95 -14.24 7.29 -5.69
C ILE A 95 -14.19 8.54 -6.57
N ASP A 96 -13.41 9.56 -6.18
CA ASP A 96 -13.25 10.80 -6.93
C ASP A 96 -12.62 10.57 -8.31
N ALA A 97 -11.73 9.58 -8.43
CA ALA A 97 -11.17 9.12 -9.71
C ALA A 97 -12.13 8.24 -10.53
N GLY A 98 -13.34 8.00 -10.03
CA GLY A 98 -14.40 7.29 -10.73
C GLY A 98 -14.33 5.77 -10.59
N ALA A 99 -13.85 5.24 -9.46
CA ALA A 99 -13.99 3.82 -9.15
C ALA A 99 -15.48 3.43 -9.18
N LYS A 100 -15.78 2.25 -9.73
CA LYS A 100 -17.16 1.72 -9.71
C LYS A 100 -17.56 1.34 -8.29
N GLU A 101 -16.64 0.74 -7.55
CA GLU A 101 -16.78 0.33 -6.17
C GLU A 101 -15.39 0.22 -5.52
N VAL A 102 -15.33 0.47 -4.21
CA VAL A 102 -14.14 0.32 -3.39
C VAL A 102 -14.43 -0.68 -2.28
N LEU A 103 -13.69 -1.79 -2.27
CA LEU A 103 -13.80 -2.83 -1.25
C LEU A 103 -12.62 -2.72 -0.30
N VAL A 104 -12.89 -2.39 0.97
CA VAL A 104 -11.88 -2.38 2.04
C VAL A 104 -11.92 -3.74 2.73
N LEU A 105 -10.95 -4.60 2.42
CA LEU A 105 -11.00 -6.03 2.76
C LEU A 105 -9.82 -6.45 3.63
N ASP A 106 -10.05 -7.32 4.61
CA ASP A 106 -9.01 -8.03 5.35
C ASP A 106 -9.59 -9.37 5.82
N HIS A 107 -8.80 -10.44 5.75
CA HIS A 107 -9.15 -11.65 6.45
C HIS A 107 -8.64 -11.55 7.89
N THR A 108 -9.55 -11.46 8.85
CA THR A 108 -9.20 -11.12 10.23
C THR A 108 -8.76 -12.36 11.01
N LEU A 109 -7.83 -12.19 11.95
CA LEU A 109 -7.38 -13.28 12.83
C LEU A 109 -8.27 -13.42 14.08
N GLN A 110 -8.86 -12.32 14.53
CA GLN A 110 -9.85 -12.31 15.59
C GLN A 110 -11.26 -12.19 15.00
N ARG A 111 -12.29 -12.29 15.84
CA ARG A 111 -13.71 -12.22 15.43
C ARG A 111 -13.96 -11.00 14.53
N ALA A 112 -14.43 -11.26 13.31
CA ALA A 112 -14.63 -10.25 12.27
C ALA A 112 -15.36 -8.99 12.76
N GLU A 113 -16.52 -9.17 13.41
CA GLU A 113 -17.34 -8.03 13.85
C GLU A 113 -16.64 -7.15 14.89
N LEU A 114 -15.95 -7.77 15.86
CA LEU A 114 -15.17 -7.03 16.87
C LEU A 114 -14.00 -6.28 16.24
N CYS A 115 -13.39 -6.83 15.19
CA CYS A 115 -12.33 -6.16 14.45
C CYS A 115 -12.88 -4.94 13.70
N LEU A 116 -14.00 -5.08 13.01
CA LEU A 116 -14.64 -3.98 12.27
C LEU A 116 -15.08 -2.84 13.19
N GLU A 117 -15.67 -3.18 14.33
CA GLU A 117 -16.08 -2.22 15.37
C GLU A 117 -14.86 -1.50 15.96
N ARG A 118 -13.88 -2.24 16.50
CA ARG A 118 -12.77 -1.65 17.26
C ARG A 118 -11.77 -0.91 16.38
N ALA A 119 -11.53 -1.38 15.16
CA ALA A 119 -10.63 -0.69 14.23
C ALA A 119 -11.21 0.66 13.78
N GLY A 120 -12.53 0.83 13.80
CA GLY A 120 -13.21 2.08 13.44
C GLY A 120 -13.20 2.42 11.95
N ILE A 121 -12.62 1.57 11.10
CA ILE A 121 -12.53 1.79 9.64
C ILE A 121 -13.92 1.73 8.99
N ARG A 122 -14.74 0.74 9.36
CA ARG A 122 -16.12 0.61 8.83
C ARG A 122 -16.96 1.84 9.17
N ASP A 123 -16.84 2.30 10.41
CA ASP A 123 -17.57 3.47 10.90
C ASP A 123 -17.12 4.75 10.21
N ALA A 124 -15.81 4.92 10.00
CA ALA A 124 -15.26 6.07 9.28
C ALA A 124 -15.67 6.13 7.80
N CYS A 125 -15.92 4.97 7.17
CA CYS A 125 -16.34 4.90 5.77
C CYS A 125 -17.86 4.82 5.57
N ARG A 126 -18.67 4.80 6.64
CA ARG A 126 -20.10 4.45 6.60
C ARG A 126 -20.93 5.28 5.62
N ASN A 127 -20.60 6.55 5.47
CA ASN A 127 -21.35 7.51 4.64
C ASN A 127 -20.72 7.74 3.26
N MET A 128 -19.78 6.88 2.83
CA MET A 128 -19.12 7.00 1.53
C MET A 128 -19.82 6.08 0.51
N PRO A 129 -20.58 6.64 -0.46
CA PRO A 129 -21.25 5.82 -1.46
C PRO A 129 -20.25 5.01 -2.28
N GLY A 130 -20.56 3.73 -2.51
CA GLY A 130 -19.70 2.82 -3.28
C GLY A 130 -18.48 2.28 -2.51
N VAL A 131 -18.35 2.56 -1.21
CA VAL A 131 -17.30 2.01 -0.35
C VAL A 131 -17.88 0.95 0.59
N HIS A 132 -17.30 -0.25 0.60
CA HIS A 132 -17.74 -1.37 1.44
C HIS A 132 -16.57 -1.89 2.28
N VAL A 133 -16.73 -1.93 3.60
CA VAL A 133 -15.71 -2.43 4.53
C VAL A 133 -16.13 -3.80 5.07
N LEU A 134 -15.36 -4.84 4.75
CA LEU A 134 -15.70 -6.23 5.07
C LEU A 134 -14.50 -6.97 5.69
N ALA A 135 -14.78 -7.69 6.77
CA ALA A 135 -13.86 -8.67 7.36
C ALA A 135 -14.28 -10.07 6.92
N LEU A 136 -13.38 -10.80 6.27
CA LEU A 136 -13.72 -12.06 5.60
C LEU A 136 -13.11 -13.25 6.37
N GLN A 137 -13.95 -14.17 6.85
CA GLN A 137 -13.51 -15.35 7.63
C GLN A 137 -14.14 -16.67 7.11
N ASP A 138 -14.63 -16.66 5.87
CA ASP A 138 -15.20 -17.84 5.22
C ASP A 138 -14.35 -18.22 4.01
N ARG A 139 -13.97 -19.49 3.93
CA ARG A 139 -13.11 -20.04 2.88
C ARG A 139 -13.69 -19.84 1.48
N LYS A 140 -15.02 -19.73 1.33
CA LYS A 140 -15.68 -19.54 0.02
C LYS A 140 -15.25 -18.28 -0.72
N PHE A 141 -14.69 -17.29 -0.01
CA PHE A 141 -14.17 -16.08 -0.62
C PHE A 141 -12.78 -16.26 -1.23
N PHE A 142 -12.13 -17.41 -1.03
CA PHE A 142 -10.76 -17.66 -1.45
C PHE A 142 -10.73 -18.69 -2.59
N ARG A 143 -9.82 -18.46 -3.53
CA ARG A 143 -9.59 -19.32 -4.69
C ARG A 143 -8.13 -19.74 -4.71
N GLU A 144 -7.87 -21.03 -4.89
CA GLU A 144 -6.51 -21.56 -5.03
C GLU A 144 -5.89 -21.07 -6.36
N ILE A 145 -4.65 -20.60 -6.28
CA ILE A 145 -3.80 -20.24 -7.43
C ILE A 145 -2.43 -20.90 -7.28
N ARG A 146 -1.75 -21.11 -8.41
CA ARG A 146 -0.35 -21.58 -8.41
C ARG A 146 0.61 -20.45 -8.09
N ILE A 147 1.77 -20.80 -7.53
CA ILE A 147 2.92 -19.90 -7.37
C ILE A 147 4.08 -20.46 -8.20
N PRO A 148 4.14 -20.16 -9.51
CA PRO A 148 5.12 -20.79 -10.41
C PRO A 148 6.59 -20.54 -10.02
N GLN A 149 6.85 -19.42 -9.34
CA GLN A 149 8.18 -19.04 -8.89
C GLN A 149 8.42 -19.36 -7.41
N GLY A 150 7.52 -20.10 -6.76
CA GLY A 150 7.59 -20.37 -5.33
C GLY A 150 8.76 -21.31 -4.99
N LYS A 151 9.41 -21.05 -3.86
CA LYS A 151 10.50 -21.89 -3.33
C LYS A 151 10.04 -22.81 -2.22
N VAL A 152 9.07 -22.37 -1.40
CA VAL A 152 8.47 -23.16 -0.32
C VAL A 152 6.96 -23.33 -0.50
N LEU A 153 6.35 -22.57 -1.40
CA LEU A 153 4.93 -22.69 -1.73
C LEU A 153 4.74 -23.03 -3.21
N GLU A 154 3.97 -24.08 -3.51
CA GLU A 154 3.57 -24.39 -4.89
C GLU A 154 2.25 -23.73 -5.29
N ARG A 155 1.38 -23.48 -4.31
CA ARG A 155 0.03 -22.91 -4.47
C ARG A 155 -0.41 -22.21 -3.20
N VAL A 156 -1.43 -21.36 -3.33
CA VAL A 156 -2.03 -20.63 -2.21
C VAL A 156 -3.47 -20.27 -2.53
N GLU A 157 -4.34 -20.29 -1.52
CA GLU A 157 -5.70 -19.77 -1.60
C GLU A 157 -5.70 -18.27 -1.31
N VAL A 158 -6.05 -17.46 -2.30
CA VAL A 158 -6.09 -15.99 -2.20
C VAL A 158 -7.51 -15.47 -2.33
N LEU A 159 -7.76 -14.30 -1.75
CA LEU A 159 -9.05 -13.64 -1.82
C LEU A 159 -9.47 -13.42 -3.29
N THR A 160 -10.69 -13.81 -3.63
CA THR A 160 -11.15 -13.81 -5.02
C THR A 160 -11.30 -12.38 -5.55
N ASP A 161 -11.66 -11.41 -4.71
CA ASP A 161 -11.81 -9.99 -5.09
C ASP A 161 -10.52 -9.31 -5.54
N ILE A 162 -9.33 -9.86 -5.21
CA ILE A 162 -8.05 -9.34 -5.72
C ILE A 162 -7.63 -10.01 -7.05
N LEU A 163 -8.40 -10.97 -7.51
CA LEU A 163 -8.24 -11.60 -8.81
C LEU A 163 -9.04 -10.82 -9.86
N ASP A 164 -8.96 -11.24 -11.12
CA ASP A 164 -9.88 -10.82 -12.18
C ASP A 164 -9.96 -9.27 -12.39
N HIS A 165 -8.80 -8.65 -12.60
CA HIS A 165 -8.63 -7.23 -12.99
C HIS A 165 -8.95 -6.16 -11.94
N ALA A 166 -9.05 -6.53 -10.65
CA ALA A 166 -9.12 -5.55 -9.57
C ALA A 166 -7.80 -4.76 -9.41
N VAL A 167 -7.93 -3.49 -9.06
CA VAL A 167 -6.79 -2.69 -8.59
C VAL A 167 -6.63 -2.93 -7.10
N LEU A 168 -5.45 -3.41 -6.68
CA LEU A 168 -5.09 -3.65 -5.29
C LEU A 168 -4.21 -2.52 -4.75
N ILE A 169 -4.69 -1.84 -3.71
CA ILE A 169 -3.94 -0.85 -2.95
C ILE A 169 -3.70 -1.40 -1.53
N ASN A 170 -2.44 -1.57 -1.16
CA ASN A 170 -2.05 -2.08 0.14
C ASN A 170 -1.82 -0.90 1.11
N VAL A 171 -2.44 -0.94 2.30
CA VAL A 171 -2.39 0.16 3.28
C VAL A 171 -2.04 -0.37 4.68
N PRO A 172 -0.85 -0.99 4.86
CA PRO A 172 -0.45 -1.57 6.14
C PRO A 172 -0.18 -0.49 7.20
N VAL A 173 -0.28 -0.86 8.47
CA VAL A 173 0.28 -0.09 9.59
C VAL A 173 1.67 -0.60 9.95
N ALA A 174 2.56 0.31 10.34
CA ALA A 174 3.90 -0.07 10.80
C ALA A 174 3.84 -0.77 12.16
N LYS A 175 4.25 -2.04 12.24
CA LYS A 175 4.31 -2.75 13.53
C LYS A 175 5.36 -3.84 13.58
N SER A 176 5.74 -4.20 14.79
CA SER A 176 6.58 -5.34 15.11
C SER A 176 5.82 -6.66 14.92
N HIS A 177 6.56 -7.75 14.78
CA HIS A 177 6.00 -9.10 14.69
C HIS A 177 6.99 -10.11 15.25
N SER A 178 6.57 -10.92 16.23
CA SER A 178 7.43 -11.86 16.95
C SER A 178 8.24 -12.80 16.05
N THR A 179 7.63 -13.34 14.98
CA THR A 179 8.32 -14.27 14.05
C THR A 179 9.17 -13.59 12.98
N THR A 180 8.69 -12.50 12.36
CA THR A 180 9.32 -11.88 11.17
C THR A 180 10.09 -10.59 11.49
N GLY A 181 10.20 -10.23 12.77
CA GLY A 181 10.73 -8.96 13.27
C GLY A 181 9.74 -7.81 13.07
N VAL A 182 9.31 -7.56 11.84
CA VAL A 182 8.33 -6.53 11.50
C VAL A 182 7.17 -7.09 10.68
N SER A 183 6.07 -6.37 10.69
CA SER A 183 4.89 -6.54 9.85
C SER A 183 4.59 -5.19 9.21
N LEU A 184 4.94 -5.07 7.94
CA LEU A 184 4.74 -3.90 7.09
C LEU A 184 3.90 -4.31 5.86
N GLY A 185 4.23 -3.83 4.67
CA GLY A 185 3.54 -4.10 3.42
C GLY A 185 3.54 -5.55 2.99
N LEU A 186 4.71 -6.16 2.77
CA LEU A 186 4.80 -7.52 2.24
C LEU A 186 4.18 -8.54 3.19
N LYS A 187 4.54 -8.50 4.47
CA LYS A 187 3.93 -9.35 5.51
C LYS A 187 2.42 -9.11 5.61
N GLY A 188 1.99 -7.85 5.48
CA GLY A 188 0.59 -7.44 5.56
C GLY A 188 -0.31 -8.05 4.48
N LEU A 189 0.25 -8.44 3.34
CA LEU A 189 -0.47 -9.12 2.25
C LEU A 189 -0.90 -10.55 2.60
N MET A 190 -0.33 -11.18 3.64
CA MET A 190 -0.91 -12.41 4.20
C MET A 190 -2.35 -12.20 4.66
N GLY A 191 -2.74 -10.94 4.92
CA GLY A 191 -4.12 -10.53 5.11
C GLY A 191 -5.11 -10.89 3.98
N LEU A 192 -4.60 -11.34 2.83
CA LEU A 192 -5.37 -11.69 1.62
C LEU A 192 -5.34 -13.19 1.29
N ILE A 193 -4.69 -14.02 2.13
CA ILE A 193 -4.66 -15.47 1.95
C ILE A 193 -5.52 -16.18 2.98
N TRP A 194 -5.98 -17.38 2.64
CA TRP A 194 -6.74 -18.24 3.54
C TRP A 194 -5.83 -18.83 4.61
N ASP A 195 -4.93 -19.74 4.25
CA ASP A 195 -4.06 -20.42 5.19
C ASP A 195 -2.84 -19.56 5.56
N ARG A 196 -2.90 -18.96 6.75
CA ARG A 196 -1.78 -18.25 7.36
C ARG A 196 -1.08 -19.06 8.43
N GLU A 197 -1.72 -20.13 8.91
CA GLU A 197 -1.22 -20.91 10.01
C GLU A 197 -0.02 -21.74 9.57
N SER A 198 -0.12 -22.41 8.41
CA SER A 198 0.99 -23.21 7.85
C SER A 198 2.24 -22.39 7.60
N PHE A 199 2.12 -21.10 7.30
CA PHE A 199 3.28 -20.20 7.19
C PHE A 199 4.05 -20.10 8.50
N HIS A 200 3.38 -20.14 9.65
CA HIS A 200 4.01 -20.01 10.96
C HIS A 200 4.43 -21.36 11.56
N SER A 201 3.81 -22.47 11.13
CA SER A 201 4.00 -23.79 11.73
C SER A 201 4.73 -24.80 10.84
N GLN A 202 4.67 -24.66 9.52
CA GLN A 202 5.16 -25.67 8.56
C GLN A 202 6.19 -25.12 7.57
N PHE A 203 6.03 -23.90 7.10
CA PHE A 203 6.92 -23.30 6.11
C PHE A 203 7.93 -22.33 6.73
N ASN A 204 9.03 -22.08 6.00
CA ASN A 204 9.83 -20.89 6.28
C ASN A 204 8.99 -19.65 5.92
N ILE A 205 8.42 -18.99 6.93
CA ILE A 205 7.54 -17.84 6.74
C ILE A 205 8.18 -16.72 5.91
N ASN A 206 9.47 -16.44 6.10
CA ASN A 206 10.14 -15.35 5.41
C ASN A 206 10.25 -15.63 3.91
N GLN A 207 10.59 -16.86 3.55
CA GLN A 207 10.59 -17.30 2.15
C GLN A 207 9.17 -17.39 1.58
N GLY A 208 8.20 -17.84 2.36
CA GLY A 208 6.79 -17.89 1.96
C GLY A 208 6.21 -16.51 1.65
N ILE A 209 6.55 -15.47 2.43
CA ILE A 209 6.16 -14.08 2.14
C ILE A 209 6.77 -13.61 0.83
N ALA A 210 8.05 -13.91 0.59
CA ALA A 210 8.67 -13.59 -0.69
C ALA A 210 8.00 -14.34 -1.85
N ASP A 211 7.55 -15.59 -1.64
CA ASP A 211 6.81 -16.37 -2.64
C ASP A 211 5.47 -15.71 -2.96
N LEU A 212 4.72 -15.28 -1.95
CA LEU A 212 3.47 -14.54 -2.13
C LEU A 212 3.65 -13.26 -2.95
N ALA A 213 4.75 -12.53 -2.73
CA ALA A 213 5.06 -11.31 -3.48
C ALA A 213 5.24 -11.53 -5.00
N THR A 214 5.42 -12.78 -5.46
CA THR A 214 5.47 -13.07 -6.89
C THR A 214 4.10 -13.12 -7.58
N VAL A 215 3.02 -13.28 -6.80
CA VAL A 215 1.65 -13.47 -7.33
C VAL A 215 0.65 -12.43 -6.81
N ILE A 216 0.85 -11.88 -5.61
CA ILE A 216 0.04 -10.79 -5.06
C ILE A 216 0.83 -9.48 -5.22
N LYS A 217 0.46 -8.68 -6.22
CA LYS A 217 1.17 -7.45 -6.60
C LYS A 217 0.26 -6.22 -6.51
N PRO A 218 0.29 -5.49 -5.39
CA PRO A 218 -0.40 -4.20 -5.29
C PRO A 218 0.12 -3.21 -6.32
N GLN A 219 -0.76 -2.39 -6.88
CA GLN A 219 -0.35 -1.26 -7.74
C GLN A 219 0.27 -0.12 -6.91
N LEU A 220 -0.09 -0.04 -5.64
CA LEU A 220 0.41 0.98 -4.71
C LEU A 220 0.45 0.41 -3.28
N THR A 221 1.53 0.69 -2.55
CA THR A 221 1.61 0.45 -1.10
C THR A 221 1.75 1.78 -0.36
N ILE A 222 0.90 2.00 0.63
CA ILE A 222 0.88 3.18 1.50
C ILE A 222 1.04 2.72 2.95
N LEU A 223 2.26 2.78 3.45
CA LEU A 223 2.55 2.44 4.84
C LEU A 223 2.09 3.57 5.77
N ASP A 224 1.09 3.26 6.59
CA ASP A 224 0.68 4.07 7.73
C ASP A 224 1.73 3.92 8.85
N ALA A 225 2.62 4.90 8.91
CA ALA A 225 3.58 5.08 9.99
C ALA A 225 3.23 6.29 10.85
N THR A 226 1.95 6.69 10.89
CA THR A 226 1.49 7.74 11.80
C THR A 226 1.72 7.30 13.25
N ARG A 227 1.55 5.99 13.50
CA ARG A 227 1.98 5.28 14.70
C ARG A 227 2.74 4.02 14.28
N ALA A 228 3.65 3.57 15.15
CA ALA A 228 4.38 2.34 14.97
C ALA A 228 4.42 1.53 16.28
N MET A 229 3.88 0.30 16.28
CA MET A 229 3.99 -0.61 17.45
C MET A 229 5.36 -1.30 17.42
N VAL A 230 6.33 -0.79 18.16
CA VAL A 230 7.75 -1.19 18.06
C VAL A 230 8.13 -2.44 18.85
N SER A 231 7.26 -2.90 19.74
CA SER A 231 7.38 -4.14 20.51
C SER A 231 5.99 -4.78 20.70
N GLY A 232 5.91 -6.03 21.18
CA GLY A 232 4.63 -6.67 21.55
C GLY A 232 3.66 -6.99 20.41
N GLY A 233 4.06 -6.84 19.14
CA GLY A 233 3.24 -7.22 17.99
C GLY A 233 3.03 -8.73 17.85
N PRO A 234 2.04 -9.18 17.05
CA PRO A 234 1.35 -8.40 16.02
C PRO A 234 0.02 -7.73 16.42
N GLY A 235 -0.53 -8.09 17.58
CA GLY A 235 -1.82 -7.57 18.09
C GLY A 235 -1.72 -6.69 19.35
N GLY A 236 -0.53 -6.60 19.96
CA GLY A 236 -0.30 -5.86 21.20
C GLY A 236 -0.90 -6.50 22.46
N PRO A 237 -0.73 -5.86 23.63
CA PRO A 237 -0.11 -4.55 23.81
C PRO A 237 1.41 -4.56 23.62
N GLY A 238 1.96 -3.40 23.33
CA GLY A 238 3.40 -3.17 23.20
C GLY A 238 3.67 -1.66 23.10
N ASP A 239 4.94 -1.29 22.97
CA ASP A 239 5.33 0.12 22.91
C ASP A 239 4.92 0.73 21.57
N VAL A 240 4.30 1.90 21.60
CA VAL A 240 3.91 2.65 20.40
C VAL A 240 4.74 3.92 20.29
N LYS A 241 5.36 4.12 19.14
CA LYS A 241 6.00 5.37 18.74
C LYS A 241 5.09 6.10 17.75
N LYS A 242 5.26 7.43 17.64
CA LYS A 242 4.49 8.28 16.73
C LYS A 242 5.42 8.99 15.74
N PRO A 243 5.90 8.30 14.70
CA PRO A 243 6.71 8.95 13.65
C PRO A 243 5.93 10.02 12.90
N ASN A 244 4.60 9.93 12.89
CA ASN A 244 3.70 10.83 12.16
C ASN A 244 4.00 10.89 10.66
N LEU A 245 4.27 9.72 10.05
CA LEU A 245 4.65 9.59 8.63
C LEU A 245 3.63 8.79 7.83
N ILE A 246 3.45 9.17 6.57
CA ILE A 246 2.90 8.31 5.51
C ILE A 246 4.00 8.07 4.49
N ILE A 247 4.22 6.81 4.12
CA ILE A 247 5.21 6.40 3.12
C ILE A 247 4.48 5.70 1.99
N ALA A 248 4.54 6.22 0.77
CA ALA A 248 3.85 5.66 -0.39
C ALA A 248 4.82 5.36 -1.53
N GLY A 249 4.61 4.22 -2.21
CA GLY A 249 5.40 3.82 -3.37
C GLY A 249 4.82 2.60 -4.09
N VAL A 250 5.25 2.40 -5.34
CA VAL A 250 4.82 1.25 -6.19
C VAL A 250 5.63 -0.02 -5.91
N ASP A 251 6.81 0.14 -5.32
CA ASP A 251 7.69 -0.96 -4.93
C ASP A 251 7.49 -1.27 -3.43
N PRO A 252 6.82 -2.39 -3.08
CA PRO A 252 6.58 -2.72 -1.67
C PRO A 252 7.87 -3.08 -0.90
N VAL A 253 8.92 -3.58 -1.58
CA VAL A 253 10.22 -3.82 -0.92
C VAL A 253 10.86 -2.49 -0.54
N ALA A 254 10.78 -1.48 -1.42
CA ALA A 254 11.31 -0.15 -1.15
C ALA A 254 10.54 0.54 -0.01
N VAL A 255 9.20 0.46 -0.02
CA VAL A 255 8.34 1.01 1.04
C VAL A 255 8.67 0.37 2.39
N ASP A 256 8.74 -0.97 2.45
CA ASP A 256 9.05 -1.68 3.68
C ASP A 256 10.49 -1.42 4.15
N SER A 257 11.45 -1.36 3.23
CA SER A 257 12.86 -1.09 3.56
C SER A 257 13.05 0.30 4.17
N TYR A 258 12.34 1.31 3.66
CA TYR A 258 12.29 2.62 4.29
C TYR A 258 11.58 2.55 5.65
N GLY A 259 10.43 1.87 5.69
CA GLY A 259 9.62 1.67 6.90
C GLY A 259 10.40 1.03 8.06
N VAL A 260 11.30 0.10 7.78
CA VAL A 260 12.18 -0.51 8.80
C VAL A 260 13.09 0.54 9.46
N GLY A 261 13.52 1.57 8.74
CA GLY A 261 14.46 2.58 9.24
C GLY A 261 13.83 3.73 10.02
N ILE A 262 12.50 3.81 10.13
CA ILE A 262 11.83 5.01 10.69
C ILE A 262 11.85 5.07 12.22
N VAL A 263 12.00 3.92 12.88
CA VAL A 263 12.02 3.79 14.34
C VAL A 263 12.92 2.62 14.77
N PRO A 264 13.45 2.63 16.00
CA PRO A 264 14.02 1.43 16.60
C PRO A 264 12.94 0.39 16.85
N TRP A 265 13.11 -0.83 16.35
CA TRP A 265 12.25 -1.98 16.63
C TRP A 265 12.89 -2.80 17.75
N TYR A 266 12.14 -3.18 18.78
CA TYR A 266 12.70 -3.88 19.96
C TYR A 266 13.93 -3.18 20.56
N GLY A 267 13.96 -1.84 20.54
CA GLY A 267 15.08 -1.04 21.03
C GLY A 267 16.32 -1.02 20.13
N ARG A 268 16.23 -1.53 18.89
CA ARG A 268 17.36 -1.63 17.95
C ARG A 268 17.02 -1.01 16.60
N ASN A 269 17.99 -0.35 15.98
CA ASN A 269 17.88 0.12 14.61
C ASN A 269 18.16 -1.03 13.65
N PHE A 270 17.29 -1.19 12.66
CA PHE A 270 17.44 -2.18 11.60
C PHE A 270 17.46 -1.49 10.24
N LYS A 271 18.00 -2.20 9.24
CA LYS A 271 17.89 -1.86 7.82
C LYS A 271 17.08 -2.93 7.09
N GLY A 272 16.54 -2.62 5.92
CA GLY A 272 15.76 -3.57 5.11
C GLY A 272 16.47 -4.91 4.90
N ARG A 273 17.79 -4.91 4.65
CA ARG A 273 18.61 -6.13 4.50
C ARG A 273 18.65 -7.05 5.72
N GLN A 274 18.33 -6.55 6.91
CA GLN A 274 18.29 -7.33 8.16
C GLN A 274 16.91 -7.95 8.42
N VAL A 275 15.94 -7.70 7.54
CA VAL A 275 14.61 -8.32 7.58
C VAL A 275 14.55 -9.41 6.51
N GLU A 276 14.50 -10.66 6.93
CA GLU A 276 14.72 -11.82 6.07
C GLU A 276 13.76 -11.89 4.87
N HIS A 277 12.47 -11.60 5.05
CA HIS A 277 11.52 -11.61 3.93
C HIS A 277 11.76 -10.48 2.92
N LEU A 278 12.27 -9.32 3.36
CA LEU A 278 12.68 -8.25 2.44
C LEU A 278 13.92 -8.66 1.66
N LEU A 279 14.91 -9.26 2.33
CA LEU A 279 16.11 -9.76 1.67
C LEU A 279 15.78 -10.86 0.65
N ALA A 280 14.91 -11.81 1.02
CA ALA A 280 14.47 -12.88 0.13
C ALA A 280 13.70 -12.35 -1.09
N ALA A 281 12.85 -11.34 -0.92
CA ALA A 281 12.16 -10.68 -2.03
C ALA A 281 13.13 -9.91 -2.94
N TYR A 282 14.07 -9.16 -2.36
CA TYR A 282 15.10 -8.43 -3.10
C TYR A 282 16.00 -9.35 -3.93
N GLN A 283 16.47 -10.47 -3.36
CA GLN A 283 17.31 -11.46 -4.06
C GLN A 283 16.62 -12.08 -5.28
N ARG A 284 15.30 -11.94 -5.38
CA ARG A 284 14.48 -12.40 -6.50
C ARG A 284 14.10 -11.27 -7.47
N GLY A 285 14.65 -10.08 -7.28
CA GLY A 285 14.36 -8.92 -8.13
C GLY A 285 12.95 -8.35 -7.95
N LEU A 286 12.28 -8.60 -6.82
CA LEU A 286 10.91 -8.14 -6.58
C LEU A 286 10.80 -6.68 -6.11
N GLY A 287 11.94 -6.00 -5.95
CA GLY A 287 12.00 -4.59 -5.57
C GLY A 287 13.37 -4.16 -5.07
N LYS A 288 13.50 -2.90 -4.68
CA LYS A 288 14.73 -2.24 -4.22
C LYS A 288 14.80 -2.26 -2.68
N ILE A 289 15.91 -2.71 -2.12
CA ILE A 289 16.12 -2.79 -0.65
C ILE A 289 17.05 -1.69 -0.10
N ASP A 290 17.86 -1.10 -0.98
CA ASP A 290 18.91 -0.13 -0.67
C ASP A 290 18.32 1.28 -0.71
N VAL A 291 17.86 1.77 0.45
CA VAL A 291 17.14 3.05 0.60
C VAL A 291 17.95 4.24 0.08
N GLU A 292 19.27 4.20 0.22
CA GLU A 292 20.20 5.23 -0.24
C GLU A 292 20.24 5.40 -1.78
N LYS A 293 19.73 4.41 -2.52
CA LYS A 293 19.65 4.44 -3.99
C LYS A 293 18.28 4.90 -4.50
N LEU A 294 17.33 5.17 -3.61
CA LEU A 294 15.97 5.56 -3.97
C LEU A 294 15.88 7.07 -4.20
N LYS A 295 15.09 7.47 -5.19
CA LYS A 295 14.62 8.85 -5.36
C LYS A 295 13.45 9.10 -4.41
N ILE A 296 13.71 9.77 -3.30
CA ILE A 296 12.72 9.98 -2.23
C ILE A 296 12.31 11.45 -2.17
N TYR A 297 11.01 11.71 -2.34
CA TYR A 297 10.43 13.00 -2.00
C TYR A 297 10.07 13.03 -0.51
N LYS A 298 10.48 14.09 0.19
CA LYS A 298 10.12 14.35 1.59
C LYS A 298 9.33 15.65 1.71
N GLY A 299 8.19 15.62 2.40
CA GLY A 299 7.34 16.79 2.59
C GLY A 299 6.63 16.80 3.94
N ASN A 300 6.00 17.92 4.28
CA ASN A 300 5.17 18.08 5.47
C ASN A 300 3.82 18.74 5.12
N VAL A 301 2.79 18.46 5.92
CA VAL A 301 1.44 19.05 5.85
C VAL A 301 0.78 19.10 7.22
#